data_AF-A0A1B6AT31-F1
#
_entry.id   AF-A0A1B6AT31-F1
#
_cell.length_a   1.000
_cell.length_b   1.000
_cell.length_c   1.000
_cell.angle_alpha   90.00
_cell.angle_beta   90.00
_cell.angle_gamma   90.00
#
_symmetry.space_group_name_H-M   'P 1'
#
loop_
_entity.id
_entity.type
_entity.pdbx_description
1 polymer ?
#
loop_
_entity_poly.entity_id
_entity_poly.type
_entity_poly.pdbx_seq_one_letter_code
_entity_poly.pdbx_strand_id
1 'polypeptide(L)'
;MPEPAPAQMPLRVEFDAAKREVVVAMTYGVPPDQTTRRKAISSLEALVIEIAEHRHEAFLQTRLAQHLTRAAVQHLEADPTQLEAAVRSLADPTNAVPLATILHGTSQQAAAGTAPAGQR
;
A
#
# COMPACT_ATOMS: atom_id res chain seq x y z
N MET A 1 -2.30 25.22 13.78
CA MET A 1 -1.74 23.92 13.36
C MET A 1 -1.64 23.95 11.85
N PRO A 2 -0.44 23.88 11.25
CA PRO A 2 -0.33 23.76 9.80
C PRO A 2 -0.94 22.44 9.35
N GLU A 3 -1.77 22.50 8.31
CA GLU A 3 -2.44 21.37 7.68
C GLU A 3 -1.38 20.42 7.07
N PRO A 4 -1.42 19.10 7.30
CA PRO A 4 -0.48 18.19 6.67
C PRO A 4 -0.68 18.23 5.16
N ALA A 5 0.40 18.48 4.42
CA ALA A 5 0.37 18.53 2.96
C ALA A 5 -0.25 17.23 2.41
N PRO A 6 -1.14 17.31 1.40
CA PRO A 6 -1.74 16.13 0.82
C PRO A 6 -0.64 15.18 0.37
N ALA A 7 -0.78 13.89 0.68
CA ALA A 7 0.13 12.85 0.24
C ALA A 7 0.27 12.95 -1.28
N GLN A 8 1.37 13.55 -1.74
CA GLN A 8 1.65 13.65 -3.16
C GLN A 8 1.80 12.24 -3.66
N MET A 9 1.00 11.87 -4.67
CA MET A 9 1.27 10.66 -5.42
C MET A 9 2.75 10.67 -5.78
N PRO A 10 3.52 9.60 -5.50
CA PRO A 10 4.96 9.58 -5.77
C PRO A 10 5.25 9.69 -7.28
N LEU A 11 4.21 9.52 -8.10
CA LEU A 11 4.21 9.58 -9.55
C LEU A 11 3.50 10.86 -10.03
N ARG A 12 4.21 11.65 -10.83
CA ARG A 12 3.68 12.80 -11.55
C ARG A 12 3.63 12.49 -13.03
N VAL A 13 2.46 12.66 -13.66
CA VAL A 13 2.29 12.47 -15.11
C VAL A 13 1.97 13.82 -15.74
N GLU A 14 2.77 14.23 -16.71
CA GLU A 14 2.63 15.51 -17.40
C GLU A 14 2.71 15.31 -18.91
N PHE A 15 2.06 16.19 -19.66
CA PHE A 15 2.21 16.26 -21.11
C PHE A 15 3.12 17.44 -21.48
N ASP A 16 4.26 17.16 -22.11
CA ASP A 16 5.13 18.17 -22.69
C ASP A 16 4.59 18.53 -24.08
N ALA A 17 3.86 19.64 -24.18
CA ALA A 17 3.25 20.09 -25.43
C ALA A 17 4.29 20.53 -26.47
N ALA A 18 5.49 20.96 -26.05
CA ALA A 18 6.53 21.41 -26.97
C ALA A 18 7.19 20.21 -27.68
N LYS A 19 7.34 19.09 -26.97
CA LYS A 19 7.91 17.85 -27.52
C LYS A 19 6.87 16.82 -27.95
N ARG A 20 5.60 17.04 -27.59
CA ARG A 20 4.46 16.13 -27.77
C ARG A 20 4.69 14.77 -27.10
N GLU A 21 5.27 14.78 -25.89
CA GLU A 21 5.59 13.57 -25.13
C GLU A 21 4.83 13.54 -23.81
N VAL A 22 4.49 12.34 -23.33
CA VAL A 22 4.02 12.14 -21.96
C VAL A 22 5.24 11.85 -21.08
N VAL A 23 5.42 12.63 -20.01
CA VAL A 23 6.51 12.45 -19.06
C VAL A 23 5.95 11.93 -17.74
N VAL A 24 6.46 10.77 -17.32
CA VAL A 24 6.21 10.21 -16.00
C VAL A 24 7.45 10.46 -15.14
N ALA A 25 7.28 11.17 -14.03
CA ALA A 25 8.33 11.40 -13.05
C ALA A 25 7.99 10.69 -11.74
N MET A 26 8.97 10.05 -11.13
CA MET A 26 8.84 9.45 -9.81
C MET A 26 9.97 9.94 -8.92
N THR A 27 9.62 10.46 -7.75
CA THR A 27 10.60 10.90 -6.75
C THR A 27 10.68 9.90 -5.62
N TYR A 28 11.88 9.46 -5.29
CA TYR A 28 12.17 8.49 -4.23
C TYR A 28 13.18 9.08 -3.24
N GLY A 29 13.17 8.58 -2.01
CA GLY A 29 14.04 9.04 -0.93
C GLY A 29 13.33 9.96 0.06
N VAL A 30 14.01 10.27 1.16
CA VAL A 30 13.53 11.16 2.22
C VAL A 30 14.29 12.47 2.10
N PRO A 31 13.64 13.65 2.21
CA PRO A 31 14.38 14.91 2.20
C PRO A 31 15.52 14.90 3.23
N PRO A 32 16.72 15.41 2.89
CA PRO A 32 17.07 16.10 1.65
C PRO A 32 17.51 15.19 0.48
N ASP A 33 17.78 13.90 0.73
CA ASP A 33 18.38 12.97 -0.24
C ASP A 33 17.34 12.32 -1.16
N GLN A 34 16.62 13.15 -1.92
CA GLN A 34 15.66 12.69 -2.91
C GLN A 34 16.28 12.54 -4.29
N THR A 35 15.89 11.49 -5.01
CA THR A 35 16.23 11.27 -6.42
C THR A 35 14.96 11.21 -7.25
N THR A 36 14.92 11.93 -8.38
CA THR A 36 13.80 11.88 -9.32
C THR A 36 14.20 11.11 -10.58
N ARG A 37 13.47 10.03 -10.87
CA ARG A 37 13.55 9.32 -12.16
C ARG A 37 12.49 9.85 -13.09
N ARG A 38 12.86 10.12 -14.35
CA ARG A 38 11.92 10.57 -15.40
C ARG A 38 11.94 9.58 -16.56
N LYS A 39 10.76 9.31 -17.12
CA LYS A 39 10.56 8.53 -18.34
C LYS A 39 9.69 9.33 -19.29
N ALA A 40 10.22 9.64 -20.47
CA ALA A 40 9.47 10.30 -21.54
C ALA A 40 8.96 9.24 -22.53
N ILE A 41 7.70 9.38 -22.92
CA ILE A 41 7.00 8.50 -23.86
C ILE A 41 6.58 9.38 -25.03
N SER A 42 7.23 9.19 -26.17
CA SER A 42 7.17 10.12 -27.31
C SER A 42 6.21 9.71 -28.43
N SER A 43 5.48 8.60 -28.26
CA SER A 43 4.47 8.16 -29.22
C SER A 43 3.27 7.50 -28.56
N LEU A 44 2.16 7.49 -29.30
CA LEU A 44 0.93 6.82 -28.85
C LEU A 44 1.14 5.30 -28.75
N GLU A 45 1.90 4.71 -29.68
CA GLU A 45 2.23 3.29 -29.69
C GLU A 45 3.02 2.91 -28.43
N ALA A 46 4.05 3.69 -28.08
CA ALA A 46 4.83 3.47 -26.88
C ALA A 46 3.98 3.63 -25.61
N LEU A 47 3.07 4.61 -25.60
CA LEU A 47 2.14 4.81 -24.47
C LEU A 47 1.17 3.64 -24.31
N VAL A 48 0.64 3.10 -25.42
CA VAL A 48 -0.24 1.93 -25.38
C VAL A 48 0.49 0.70 -24.86
N ILE A 49 1.75 0.48 -25.27
CA ILE A 49 2.58 -0.63 -24.77
C ILE A 49 2.78 -0.49 -23.26
N GLU A 50 3.17 0.68 -22.78
CA GLU A 50 3.36 0.93 -21.33
C GLU A 50 2.07 0.72 -20.52
N ILE A 51 0.93 1.21 -21.03
CA ILE A 51 -0.37 0.98 -20.40
C ILE A 51 -0.69 -0.51 -20.34
N ALA A 52 -0.42 -1.26 -21.42
CA ALA A 52 -0.67 -2.69 -21.48
C ALA A 52 0.21 -3.47 -20.49
N GLU A 53 1.49 -3.14 -20.41
CA GLU A 53 2.45 -3.73 -19.46
C GLU A 53 2.01 -3.50 -18.02
N HIS A 54 1.72 -2.26 -17.63
CA HIS A 54 1.25 -1.94 -16.28
C HIS A 54 -0.08 -2.59 -15.93
N ARG A 55 -1.01 -2.71 -16.89
CA ARG A 55 -2.27 -3.44 -16.69
C ARG A 55 -2.02 -4.93 -16.46
N HIS A 56 -1.12 -5.53 -17.23
CA HIS A 56 -0.78 -6.93 -17.07
C HIS A 56 -0.10 -7.20 -15.72
N GLU A 57 0.84 -6.34 -15.32
CA GLU A 57 1.48 -6.44 -14.01
C GLU A 57 0.47 -6.28 -12.87
N ALA A 58 -0.40 -5.26 -12.92
CA ALA A 58 -1.46 -5.08 -11.93
C ALA A 58 -2.40 -6.30 -11.85
N PHE A 59 -2.72 -6.91 -12.99
CA PHE A 59 -3.49 -8.16 -13.03
C PHE A 59 -2.77 -9.30 -12.31
N LEU A 60 -1.48 -9.53 -12.60
CA LEU A 60 -0.68 -10.57 -11.95
C LEU A 60 -0.57 -10.35 -10.44
N GLN A 61 -0.29 -9.11 -10.02
CA GLN A 61 -0.19 -8.77 -8.59
C GLN A 61 -1.52 -8.96 -7.87
N THR A 62 -2.64 -8.60 -8.51
CA THR A 62 -3.99 -8.85 -7.97
C THR A 62 -4.25 -10.34 -7.81
N ARG A 63 -3.89 -11.16 -8.81
CA ARG A 63 -4.03 -12.63 -8.73
C ARG A 63 -3.18 -13.22 -7.63
N LEU A 64 -1.93 -12.80 -7.52
CA LEU A 64 -1.03 -13.24 -6.45
C LEU A 64 -1.62 -12.91 -5.06
N ALA A 65 -2.07 -11.67 -4.85
CA ALA A 65 -2.71 -11.25 -3.60
C ALA A 65 -3.92 -12.14 -3.25
N GLN A 66 -4.78 -12.46 -4.23
CA GLN A 66 -5.91 -13.39 -4.03
C GLN A 66 -5.46 -14.78 -3.56
N HIS A 67 -4.40 -15.33 -4.17
CA HIS A 67 -3.86 -16.63 -3.76
C HIS A 67 -3.26 -16.60 -2.36
N LEU A 68 -2.56 -15.52 -2.00
CA LEU A 68 -2.00 -15.33 -0.66
C LEU A 68 -3.11 -15.19 0.39
N THR A 69 -4.16 -14.41 0.12
CA THR A 69 -5.34 -14.30 0.99
C THR A 69 -5.98 -15.66 1.22
N ARG A 70 -6.16 -16.45 0.16
CA ARG A 70 -6.70 -17.80 0.27
C ARG A 70 -5.81 -18.70 1.12
N ALA A 71 -4.50 -18.67 0.92
CA ALA A 71 -3.56 -19.46 1.72
C ALA A 71 -3.60 -19.07 3.20
N ALA A 72 -3.70 -17.76 3.51
CA ALA A 72 -3.82 -17.29 4.88
C ALA A 72 -5.10 -17.81 5.58
N VAL A 73 -6.24 -17.77 4.89
CA VAL A 73 -7.50 -18.31 5.44
C VAL A 73 -7.43 -19.83 5.60
N GLN A 74 -6.92 -20.54 4.58
CA GLN A 74 -6.98 -22.02 4.54
C GLN A 74 -5.92 -22.71 5.40
N HIS A 75 -4.76 -22.08 5.58
CA HIS A 75 -3.61 -22.73 6.21
C HIS A 75 -3.13 -22.01 7.48
N LEU A 76 -3.48 -20.74 7.66
CA LEU A 76 -3.14 -19.96 8.86
C LEU A 76 -4.38 -19.61 9.69
N GLU A 77 -5.56 -20.14 9.30
CA GLU A 77 -6.84 -19.94 9.98
C GLU A 77 -7.18 -18.45 10.20
N ALA A 78 -6.71 -17.58 9.31
CA ALA A 78 -6.95 -16.15 9.41
C ALA A 78 -8.44 -15.83 9.20
N ASP A 79 -8.99 -14.94 10.03
CA ASP A 79 -10.34 -14.40 9.79
C ASP A 79 -10.30 -13.52 8.52
N PRO A 80 -11.15 -13.81 7.50
CA PRO A 80 -11.09 -13.12 6.22
C PRO A 80 -11.43 -11.62 6.34
N THR A 81 -12.29 -11.24 7.30
CA THR A 81 -12.72 -9.85 7.50
C THR A 81 -11.58 -9.04 8.13
N GLN A 82 -10.94 -9.58 9.15
CA GLN A 82 -9.78 -8.95 9.82
C GLN A 82 -8.57 -8.89 8.89
N LEU A 83 -8.35 -9.92 8.08
CA LEU A 83 -7.29 -9.94 7.08
C LEU A 83 -7.50 -8.85 6.02
N GLU A 84 -8.71 -8.68 5.51
CA GLU A 84 -9.01 -7.61 4.55
C GLU A 84 -8.87 -6.22 5.19
N ALA A 85 -9.32 -6.05 6.44
CA ALA A 85 -9.13 -4.81 7.20
C ALA A 85 -7.64 -4.48 7.38
N ALA A 86 -6.81 -5.47 7.69
CA ALA A 86 -5.37 -5.32 7.84
C ALA A 86 -4.69 -4.94 6.52
N VAL A 87 -5.03 -5.62 5.42
CA VAL A 87 -4.49 -5.30 4.09
C VAL A 87 -4.86 -3.88 3.67
N ARG A 88 -6.13 -3.48 3.87
CA ARG A 88 -6.60 -2.13 3.54
C ARG A 88 -5.93 -1.07 4.42
N SER A 89 -5.74 -1.38 5.69
CA SER A 89 -5.03 -0.53 6.64
C SER A 89 -3.59 -0.29 6.20
N LEU A 90 -2.87 -1.33 5.78
CA LEU A 90 -1.48 -1.22 5.32
C LEU A 90 -1.34 -0.58 3.94
N ALA A 91 -2.39 -0.62 3.12
CA ALA A 91 -2.41 0.05 1.82
C ALA A 91 -2.51 1.58 1.95
N ASP A 92 -3.01 2.09 3.09
CA ASP A 92 -2.99 3.51 3.41
C ASP A 92 -1.63 3.90 4.02
N PRO A 93 -0.79 4.69 3.31
CA PRO A 93 0.53 5.06 3.80
C PRO A 93 0.52 5.97 5.03
N THR A 94 -0.65 6.51 5.41
CA THR A 94 -0.81 7.37 6.58
C THR A 94 -1.27 6.62 7.82
N ASN A 95 -1.55 5.32 7.69
CA ASN A 95 -2.11 4.54 8.77
C ASN A 95 -1.05 4.10 9.78
N ALA A 96 -1.27 4.43 11.04
CA ALA A 96 -0.37 4.12 12.16
C ALA A 96 -0.92 3.00 13.09
N VAL A 97 -2.05 2.38 12.75
CA VAL A 97 -2.65 1.33 13.59
C VAL A 97 -1.73 0.09 13.55
N PRO A 98 -1.31 -0.44 14.72
CA PRO A 98 -0.48 -1.64 14.75
C PRO A 98 -1.19 -2.83 14.12
N LEU A 99 -0.50 -3.54 13.22
CA LEU A 99 -1.03 -4.71 12.49
C LEU A 99 -1.61 -5.77 13.43
N ALA A 100 -0.95 -6.03 14.56
CA ALA A 100 -1.40 -7.00 15.55
C ALA A 100 -2.77 -6.64 16.15
N THR A 101 -3.07 -5.35 16.31
CA THR A 101 -4.37 -4.88 16.82
C THR A 101 -5.50 -5.16 15.82
N ILE A 102 -5.21 -5.15 14.52
CA ILE A 102 -6.20 -5.39 13.46
C ILE A 102 -6.43 -6.89 13.26
N LEU A 103 -5.36 -7.69 13.30
CA LEU A 103 -5.41 -9.14 13.07
C LEU A 103 -5.90 -9.96 14.28
N HIS A 104 -5.86 -9.41 15.49
CA HIS A 104 -6.23 -10.13 16.71
C HIS A 104 -7.29 -9.40 17.56
N GLY A 105 -7.71 -8.20 17.13
CA GLY A 105 -8.54 -7.30 17.93
C GLY A 105 -7.80 -6.77 19.17
N THR A 106 -8.43 -5.86 19.91
CA THR A 106 -7.93 -5.31 21.20
C THR A 106 -7.82 -6.35 22.33
N SER A 107 -8.00 -7.64 22.04
CA SER A 107 -8.19 -8.70 23.02
C SER A 107 -6.89 -9.21 23.67
N GLN A 108 -5.71 -8.74 23.26
CA GLN A 108 -4.44 -9.21 23.85
C GLN A 108 -3.89 -8.36 25.01
N GLN A 109 -4.62 -7.33 25.45
CA GLN A 109 -4.24 -6.50 26.62
C GLN A 109 -5.05 -6.78 27.90
N ALA A 110 -5.96 -7.76 27.90
CA ALA A 110 -6.74 -8.15 29.09
C ALA A 110 -6.30 -9.50 29.72
N ALA A 111 -5.32 -10.20 29.15
CA ALA A 111 -4.88 -11.53 29.62
C ALA A 111 -3.57 -11.52 30.43
N ALA A 112 -3.15 -10.37 30.95
CA ALA A 112 -2.05 -10.24 31.90
C ALA A 112 -2.47 -9.33 33.06
N GLY A 113 -3.33 -9.86 33.94
CA GLY A 113 -3.79 -9.14 35.13
C GLY A 113 -4.73 -9.90 36.07
N THR A 114 -5.30 -11.03 35.64
CA THR A 114 -6.06 -11.90 36.56
C THR A 114 -5.11 -12.79 37.36
N ALA A 115 -4.54 -12.24 38.43
CA ALA A 115 -4.14 -13.04 39.58
C ALA A 115 -5.32 -13.09 40.58
N PRO A 116 -5.86 -14.26 40.92
CA PRO A 116 -6.89 -14.38 41.94
C PRO A 116 -6.31 -14.48 43.36
N ALA A 117 -7.13 -14.02 44.31
CA ALA A 117 -7.29 -14.50 45.70
C ALA A 117 -6.38 -14.00 46.84
N GLY A 118 -7.08 -13.63 47.94
CA GLY A 118 -6.59 -13.49 49.32
C GLY A 118 -7.08 -12.18 49.96
N GLN A 119 -8.34 -12.01 50.38
CA GLN A 119 -8.88 -12.51 51.66
C GLN A 119 -7.83 -12.78 52.73
N ARG A 120 -7.47 -11.75 53.52
CA ARG A 120 -7.72 -11.66 54.97
C ARG A 120 -7.17 -10.35 55.54
#